data_AF-A0A9N7NMW7-F1
#
_entry.id   AF-A0A9N7NMW7-F1
#
_cell.length_a   1.000
_cell.length_b   1.000
_cell.length_c   1.000
_cell.angle_alpha   90.00
_cell.angle_beta   90.00
_cell.angle_gamma   90.00
#
_symmetry.space_group_name_H-M   'P 1'
#
loop_
_entity.id
_entity.type
_entity.pdbx_description
1 polymer ?
#
loop_
_entity_poly.entity_id
_entity_poly.type
_entity_poly.pdbx_seq_one_letter_code
_entity_poly.pdbx_strand_id
1 'polypeptide(L)'
;MDLVFYTLQIGFFHMDFDLISKSIDKAKNLFEEGGDWERKNRLNVYEGLFCMSTRDFKKAATLFLDSISTFTTYELFSYDTFVFYTVLTSIISLDRVSLKRKGNVVDAPEILTVIGKIPYLSDFLNSLYDCQYKSFFTAFAGLTEHIKLDRYLHPHLQYFMREIRSVVYSQFLESYETVTIEAMAKAFGVTADFIDVELSRFIAAGKLHCKIDKVTGVLET
;
A
#
# COMPACT_ATOMS: atom_id res chain seq x y z
N MET A 1 -20.79 -2.00 -22.63
CA MET A 1 -19.63 -2.02 -21.72
C MET A 1 -18.78 -0.77 -21.84
N ASP A 2 -18.30 -0.39 -23.03
CA ASP A 2 -17.40 0.77 -23.18
C ASP A 2 -18.01 2.11 -22.70
N LEU A 3 -19.32 2.30 -22.91
CA LEU A 3 -20.06 3.45 -22.40
C LEU A 3 -20.06 3.52 -20.86
N VAL A 4 -20.06 2.36 -20.18
CA VAL A 4 -19.96 2.29 -18.71
C VAL A 4 -18.56 2.66 -18.25
N PHE A 5 -17.51 2.23 -18.98
CA PHE A 5 -16.14 2.63 -18.68
C PHE A 5 -15.92 4.14 -18.86
N TYR A 6 -16.52 4.78 -19.88
CA TYR A 6 -16.49 6.25 -19.99
C TYR A 6 -17.21 6.93 -18.83
N THR A 7 -18.36 6.41 -18.38
CA THR A 7 -19.03 6.97 -17.19
C THR A 7 -18.20 6.81 -15.92
N LEU A 8 -17.46 5.70 -15.78
CA LEU A 8 -16.51 5.48 -14.69
C LEU A 8 -15.39 6.53 -14.73
N GLN A 9 -14.80 6.79 -15.89
CA GLN A 9 -13.75 7.81 -16.06
C GLN A 9 -14.22 9.20 -15.66
N ILE A 10 -15.44 9.58 -16.07
CA ILE A 10 -16.06 10.84 -15.66
C ILE A 10 -16.28 10.86 -14.14
N GLY A 11 -16.71 9.74 -13.57
CA GLY A 11 -16.84 9.56 -12.11
C GLY A 11 -15.52 9.78 -11.38
N PHE A 12 -14.42 9.16 -11.83
CA PHE A 12 -13.07 9.38 -11.26
C PHE A 12 -12.57 10.81 -11.48
N PHE A 13 -12.91 11.43 -12.62
CA PHE A 13 -12.58 12.83 -12.89
C PHE A 13 -13.32 13.80 -11.97
N HIS A 14 -14.52 13.48 -11.50
CA HIS A 14 -15.24 14.29 -10.51
C HIS A 14 -15.06 13.80 -9.07
N MET A 15 -14.39 12.66 -8.87
CA MET A 15 -14.27 11.96 -7.58
C MET A 15 -15.64 11.69 -6.93
N ASP A 16 -16.66 11.39 -7.74
CA ASP A 16 -18.01 11.06 -7.27
C ASP A 16 -18.11 9.56 -6.95
N PHE A 17 -17.95 9.23 -5.66
CA PHE A 17 -17.96 7.85 -5.18
C PHE A 17 -19.31 7.13 -5.35
N ASP A 18 -20.42 7.87 -5.34
CA ASP A 18 -21.76 7.29 -5.52
C ASP A 18 -22.01 6.92 -6.97
N LEU A 19 -21.50 7.74 -7.90
CA LEU A 19 -21.57 7.42 -9.32
C LEU A 19 -20.64 6.23 -9.66
N ILE A 20 -19.43 6.22 -9.10
CA ILE A 20 -18.46 5.13 -9.33
C ILE A 20 -19.04 3.80 -8.83
N SER A 21 -19.53 3.71 -7.59
CA SER A 21 -20.10 2.45 -7.06
C SER A 21 -21.26 1.92 -7.91
N LYS A 22 -22.22 2.77 -8.27
CA LYS A 22 -23.35 2.40 -9.14
C LYS A 22 -22.89 1.92 -10.53
N SER A 23 -21.85 2.54 -11.07
CA SER A 23 -21.30 2.15 -12.38
C SER A 23 -20.48 0.86 -12.33
N ILE A 24 -19.80 0.58 -11.21
CA ILE A 24 -19.15 -0.72 -10.96
C ILE A 24 -20.20 -1.83 -10.86
N ASP A 25 -21.29 -1.61 -10.11
CA ASP A 25 -22.36 -2.62 -9.97
C ASP A 25 -23.04 -2.91 -11.32
N LYS A 26 -23.30 -1.86 -12.12
CA LYS A 26 -23.79 -2.03 -13.49
C LYS A 26 -22.80 -2.80 -14.36
N ALA A 27 -21.49 -2.53 -14.23
CA ALA A 27 -20.47 -3.24 -14.98
C ALA A 27 -20.35 -4.72 -14.57
N LYS A 28 -20.55 -5.05 -13.28
CA LYS A 28 -20.60 -6.43 -12.77
C LYS A 28 -21.80 -7.19 -13.33
N ASN A 29 -22.99 -6.60 -13.31
CA ASN A 29 -24.19 -7.23 -13.88
C ASN A 29 -24.03 -7.49 -15.39
N LEU A 30 -23.50 -6.52 -16.14
CA LEU A 30 -23.23 -6.67 -17.57
C LEU A 30 -22.12 -7.70 -17.86
N PHE A 31 -21.25 -7.99 -16.89
CA PHE A 31 -20.25 -9.05 -17.02
C PHE A 31 -20.85 -10.44 -16.84
N GLU A 32 -21.84 -10.60 -15.95
CA GLU A 32 -22.57 -11.87 -15.76
C GLU A 32 -23.37 -12.27 -16.99
N GLU A 33 -23.84 -11.30 -17.80
CA GLU A 33 -24.55 -11.53 -19.06
C GLU A 33 -23.65 -12.01 -20.21
N GLY A 34 -22.32 -11.99 -20.03
CA GLY A 34 -21.33 -12.46 -21.00
C GLY A 34 -20.27 -11.40 -21.30
N GLY A 35 -19.09 -11.54 -20.67
CA GLY A 35 -17.99 -10.60 -20.82
C GLY A 35 -16.69 -11.24 -21.32
N ASP A 36 -16.01 -10.53 -22.22
CA ASP A 36 -14.65 -10.84 -22.64
C ASP A 36 -13.67 -10.72 -21.46
N TRP A 37 -12.74 -11.67 -21.37
CA TRP A 37 -11.75 -11.72 -20.28
C TRP A 37 -10.90 -10.44 -20.17
N GLU A 38 -10.57 -9.80 -21.31
CA GLU A 38 -9.84 -8.54 -21.30
C GLU A 38 -10.63 -7.41 -20.61
N ARG A 39 -11.95 -7.35 -20.80
CA ARG A 39 -12.81 -6.36 -20.15
C ARG A 39 -12.95 -6.62 -18.66
N LYS A 40 -12.82 -7.88 -18.23
CA LYS A 40 -12.76 -8.25 -16.80
C LYS A 40 -11.55 -7.63 -16.12
N ASN A 41 -10.38 -7.72 -16.75
CA ASN A 41 -9.14 -7.18 -16.17
C ASN A 41 -9.23 -5.65 -16.06
N ARG A 42 -9.80 -4.97 -17.07
CA ARG A 42 -10.05 -3.52 -16.97
C ARG A 42 -10.97 -3.19 -15.79
N LEU A 43 -12.07 -3.92 -15.63
CA LEU A 43 -13.00 -3.74 -14.52
C LEU A 43 -12.31 -3.93 -13.15
N ASN A 44 -11.46 -4.96 -13.02
CA ASN A 44 -10.70 -5.20 -11.79
C ASN A 44 -9.78 -4.01 -11.45
N VAL A 45 -9.15 -3.37 -12.45
CA VAL A 45 -8.32 -2.17 -12.24
C VAL A 45 -9.17 -0.98 -11.76
N TYR A 46 -10.34 -0.75 -12.38
CA TYR A 46 -11.27 0.30 -11.94
C TYR A 46 -11.79 0.04 -10.52
N GLU A 47 -12.14 -1.20 -10.19
CA GLU A 47 -12.59 -1.59 -8.85
C GLU A 47 -11.46 -1.46 -7.82
N GLY A 48 -10.23 -1.84 -8.18
CA GLY A 48 -9.05 -1.64 -7.34
C GLY A 48 -8.79 -0.16 -7.05
N LEU A 49 -8.93 0.71 -8.06
CA LEU A 49 -8.78 2.16 -7.91
C LEU A 49 -9.87 2.75 -7.00
N PHE A 50 -11.11 2.29 -7.15
CA PHE A 50 -12.20 2.67 -6.25
C PHE A 50 -11.93 2.21 -4.82
N CYS A 51 -11.53 0.95 -4.60
CA CYS A 51 -11.18 0.42 -3.28
C CYS A 51 -10.02 1.19 -2.64
N MET A 52 -9.02 1.59 -3.43
CA MET A 52 -7.93 2.45 -2.95
C MET A 52 -8.45 3.81 -2.47
N SER A 53 -9.42 4.38 -3.18
CA SER A 53 -10.04 5.67 -2.83
C SER A 53 -11.00 5.57 -1.64
N THR A 54 -11.63 4.42 -1.40
CA THR A 54 -12.50 4.18 -0.24
C THR A 54 -11.75 3.66 1.00
N ARG A 55 -10.41 3.54 0.94
CA ARG A 55 -9.49 3.04 2.00
C ARG A 55 -9.47 1.52 2.20
N ASP A 56 -10.11 0.75 1.32
CA ASP A 56 -10.09 -0.72 1.32
C ASP A 56 -8.82 -1.25 0.61
N PHE A 57 -7.65 -1.02 1.21
CA PHE A 57 -6.36 -1.39 0.62
C PHE A 57 -6.20 -2.91 0.41
N LYS A 58 -6.78 -3.73 1.30
CA LYS A 58 -6.67 -5.21 1.21
C LYS A 58 -7.25 -5.77 -0.07
N LYS A 59 -8.45 -5.30 -0.46
CA LYS A 59 -9.10 -5.69 -1.71
C LYS A 59 -8.40 -5.07 -2.92
N ALA A 60 -7.98 -3.81 -2.80
CA ALA A 60 -7.24 -3.14 -3.86
C ALA A 60 -5.95 -3.90 -4.20
N ALA A 61 -5.18 -4.32 -3.19
CA ALA A 61 -3.94 -5.07 -3.38
C ALA A 61 -4.17 -6.40 -4.12
N THR A 62 -5.21 -7.16 -3.75
CA THR A 62 -5.52 -8.42 -4.44
C THR A 62 -5.90 -8.20 -5.90
N LEU A 63 -6.76 -7.20 -6.16
CA LEU A 63 -7.22 -6.89 -7.52
C LEU A 63 -6.09 -6.37 -8.41
N PHE A 64 -5.21 -5.53 -7.84
CA PHE A 64 -4.07 -5.00 -8.57
C PHE A 64 -3.04 -6.07 -8.88
N LEU A 65 -2.69 -6.93 -7.92
CA LEU A 65 -1.74 -8.04 -8.14
C LEU A 65 -2.20 -9.00 -9.23
N ASP A 66 -3.50 -9.33 -9.27
CA ASP A 66 -4.05 -10.21 -10.31
C ASP A 66 -4.07 -9.54 -11.69
N SER A 67 -4.02 -8.20 -11.74
CA SER A 67 -4.14 -7.41 -12.98
C SER A 67 -2.80 -6.88 -13.53
N ILE A 68 -1.66 -7.12 -12.86
CA ILE A 68 -0.33 -6.64 -13.31
C ILE A 68 0.07 -7.22 -14.66
N SER A 69 -0.09 -8.53 -14.82
CA SER A 69 0.36 -9.27 -16.01
C SER A 69 -0.47 -9.01 -17.26
N THR A 70 -1.62 -8.37 -17.10
CA THR A 70 -2.65 -8.24 -18.15
C THR A 70 -3.13 -6.81 -18.33
N PHE A 71 -2.33 -5.85 -17.88
CA PHE A 71 -2.68 -4.44 -17.88
C PHE A 71 -2.85 -3.90 -19.31
N THR A 72 -4.05 -3.40 -19.60
CA THR A 72 -4.40 -2.78 -20.90
C THR A 72 -5.04 -1.39 -20.76
N THR A 73 -5.23 -0.90 -19.53
CA THR A 73 -5.94 0.36 -19.25
C THR A 73 -5.02 1.58 -19.23
N TYR A 74 -4.45 1.93 -20.39
CA TYR A 74 -3.64 3.15 -20.54
C TYR A 74 -4.46 4.46 -20.47
N GLU A 75 -5.79 4.35 -20.50
CA GLU A 75 -6.71 5.49 -20.45
C GLU A 75 -6.80 6.15 -19.07
N LEU A 76 -6.51 5.40 -18.00
CA LEU A 76 -6.56 5.91 -16.62
C LEU A 76 -5.22 6.52 -16.20
N PHE A 77 -4.14 5.75 -16.37
CA PHE A 77 -2.79 6.12 -15.96
C PHE A 77 -1.76 5.24 -16.69
N SER A 78 -0.50 5.67 -16.68
CA SER A 78 0.62 4.92 -17.28
C SER A 78 0.86 3.60 -16.53
N TYR A 79 1.45 2.62 -17.21
CA TYR A 79 1.87 1.37 -16.57
C TYR A 79 2.81 1.63 -15.38
N ASP A 80 3.68 2.65 -15.47
CA ASP A 80 4.61 2.99 -14.39
C ASP A 80 3.85 3.40 -13.11
N THR A 81 2.83 4.23 -13.23
CA THR A 81 1.95 4.63 -12.11
C THR A 81 1.07 3.50 -11.60
N PHE A 82 0.72 2.52 -12.46
CA PHE A 82 -0.01 1.33 -12.02
C PHE A 82 0.83 0.46 -11.10
N VAL A 83 2.07 0.19 -11.50
CA VAL A 83 3.02 -0.58 -10.70
C VAL A 83 3.27 0.13 -9.37
N PHE A 84 3.40 1.47 -9.39
CA PHE A 84 3.52 2.28 -8.18
C PHE A 84 2.37 2.03 -7.20
N TYR A 85 1.11 2.17 -7.62
CA TYR A 85 -0.05 1.91 -6.76
C TYR A 85 -0.13 0.46 -6.29
N THR A 86 0.25 -0.48 -7.16
CA THR A 86 0.23 -1.90 -6.81
C THR A 86 1.24 -2.22 -5.72
N VAL A 87 2.46 -1.67 -5.80
CA VAL A 87 3.49 -1.85 -4.76
C VAL A 87 3.05 -1.19 -3.45
N LEU A 88 2.54 0.05 -3.49
CA LEU A 88 2.08 0.77 -2.30
C LEU A 88 0.95 0.02 -1.57
N THR A 89 -0.08 -0.40 -2.29
CA THR A 89 -1.23 -1.12 -1.71
C THR A 89 -0.85 -2.51 -1.22
N SER A 90 0.09 -3.18 -1.90
CA SER A 90 0.62 -4.49 -1.49
C SER A 90 1.36 -4.41 -0.16
N ILE A 91 2.16 -3.37 0.06
CA ILE A 91 2.92 -3.19 1.32
C ILE A 91 2.00 -2.98 2.53
N ILE A 92 0.87 -2.27 2.36
CA ILE A 92 -0.10 -2.09 3.45
C ILE A 92 -0.85 -3.38 3.75
N SER A 93 -1.18 -4.15 2.71
CA SER A 93 -2.20 -5.18 2.78
C SER A 93 -1.66 -6.57 3.04
N LEU A 94 -0.44 -6.84 2.57
CA LEU A 94 0.17 -8.15 2.65
C LEU A 94 1.21 -8.17 3.77
N ASP A 95 1.04 -9.15 4.65
CA ASP A 95 2.05 -9.53 5.63
C ASP A 95 3.31 -10.10 4.94
N ARG A 96 4.47 -10.07 5.60
CA ARG A 96 5.79 -10.49 5.07
C ARG A 96 5.77 -11.87 4.42
N VAL A 97 5.04 -12.81 5.02
CA VAL A 97 4.89 -14.18 4.49
C VAL A 97 4.08 -14.19 3.20
N SER A 98 3.10 -13.28 3.07
CA SER A 98 2.29 -13.11 1.86
C SER A 98 3.00 -12.28 0.80
N LEU A 99 3.88 -11.33 1.17
CA LEU A 99 4.78 -10.64 0.24
C LEU A 99 5.77 -11.62 -0.42
N LYS A 100 6.11 -12.73 0.25
CA LYS A 100 6.96 -13.81 -0.29
C LYS A 100 6.18 -14.96 -0.94
N ARG A 101 5.00 -15.35 -0.43
CA ARG A 101 4.14 -16.41 -1.03
C ARG A 101 3.34 -15.93 -2.23
N LYS A 102 2.78 -14.72 -2.17
CA LYS A 102 2.36 -13.98 -3.37
C LYS A 102 3.58 -13.25 -3.97
N GLY A 103 4.79 -13.68 -3.61
CA GLY A 103 6.09 -13.11 -3.95
C GLY A 103 6.48 -13.36 -5.39
N ASN A 104 5.66 -12.80 -6.28
CA ASN A 104 6.11 -12.17 -7.50
C ASN A 104 5.86 -10.66 -7.33
N VAL A 105 6.31 -10.04 -6.22
CA VAL A 105 6.32 -8.57 -6.13
C VAL A 105 7.74 -8.05 -6.13
N VAL A 106 8.59 -8.65 -5.29
CA VAL A 106 10.05 -8.44 -5.31
C VAL A 106 10.67 -9.13 -6.53
N ASP A 107 10.25 -10.36 -6.84
CA ASP A 107 10.80 -11.15 -7.94
C ASP A 107 9.97 -11.08 -9.23
N ALA A 108 8.89 -10.28 -9.26
CA ALA A 108 8.13 -10.10 -10.50
C ALA A 108 8.98 -9.36 -11.53
N PRO A 109 9.22 -9.93 -12.72
CA PRO A 109 9.95 -9.24 -13.77
C PRO A 109 9.21 -7.96 -14.22
N GLU A 110 7.87 -8.00 -14.21
CA GLU A 110 6.98 -6.88 -14.52
C GLU A 110 7.21 -5.67 -13.61
N ILE A 111 7.45 -5.93 -12.32
CA ILE A 111 7.64 -4.89 -11.32
C ILE A 111 9.09 -4.45 -11.29
N LEU A 112 10.05 -5.38 -11.36
CA LEU A 112 11.49 -5.07 -11.38
C LEU A 112 11.90 -4.18 -12.56
N THR A 113 11.31 -4.38 -13.74
CA THR A 113 11.60 -3.57 -14.94
C THR A 113 11.14 -2.12 -14.80
N VAL A 114 10.09 -1.88 -14.00
CA VAL A 114 9.48 -0.55 -13.82
C VAL A 114 10.00 0.15 -12.55
N ILE A 115 10.29 -0.62 -11.50
CA ILE A 115 10.81 -0.12 -10.22
C ILE A 115 12.06 0.73 -10.43
N GLY A 116 12.95 0.36 -11.37
CA GLY A 116 14.16 1.11 -11.65
C GLY A 116 13.93 2.51 -12.25
N LYS A 117 12.74 2.80 -12.77
CA LYS A 117 12.38 4.11 -13.31
C LYS A 117 11.84 5.07 -12.24
N ILE A 118 11.30 4.53 -11.15
CA ILE A 118 10.65 5.32 -10.10
C ILE A 118 11.66 5.51 -8.96
N PRO A 119 12.03 6.76 -8.64
CA PRO A 119 13.00 7.01 -7.58
C PRO A 119 12.45 6.50 -6.24
N TYR A 120 13.34 5.93 -5.41
CA TYR A 120 13.08 5.45 -4.04
C TYR A 120 12.18 4.21 -3.89
N LEU A 121 11.45 3.76 -4.93
CA LEU A 121 10.54 2.62 -4.83
C LEU A 121 11.29 1.28 -4.65
N SER A 122 12.42 1.10 -5.34
CA SER A 122 13.29 -0.09 -5.20
C SER A 122 13.78 -0.24 -3.77
N ASP A 123 14.32 0.86 -3.24
CA ASP A 123 14.96 0.89 -1.96
C ASP A 123 13.91 0.72 -0.87
N PHE A 124 12.72 1.28 -1.06
CA PHE A 124 11.58 1.11 -0.16
C PHE A 124 11.15 -0.36 -0.03
N LEU A 125 11.04 -1.08 -1.14
CA LEU A 125 10.63 -2.48 -1.14
C LEU A 125 11.73 -3.40 -0.59
N ASN A 126 12.97 -3.24 -1.07
CA ASN A 126 14.09 -4.07 -0.68
C ASN A 126 14.50 -3.84 0.78
N SER A 127 14.51 -2.58 1.25
CA SER A 127 14.86 -2.27 2.64
C SER A 127 13.87 -2.84 3.66
N LEU A 128 12.58 -2.94 3.32
CA LEU A 128 11.58 -3.61 4.15
C LEU A 128 11.83 -5.12 4.23
N TYR A 129 12.26 -5.72 3.11
CA TYR A 129 12.56 -7.15 3.01
C TYR A 129 13.85 -7.52 3.76
N ASP A 130 14.91 -6.75 3.56
CA ASP A 130 16.24 -6.92 4.18
C ASP A 130 16.29 -6.44 5.64
N CYS A 131 15.16 -5.95 6.18
CA CYS A 131 15.01 -5.40 7.52
C CYS A 131 15.96 -4.21 7.81
N GLN A 132 16.27 -3.41 6.79
CA GLN A 132 17.09 -2.20 6.91
C GLN A 132 16.20 -0.97 7.14
N TYR A 133 15.80 -0.75 8.38
CA TYR A 133 14.77 0.26 8.66
C TYR A 133 15.21 1.73 8.47
N LYS A 134 16.52 2.02 8.53
CA LYS A 134 17.03 3.39 8.28
C LYS A 134 16.83 3.80 6.83
N SER A 135 17.28 2.95 5.91
CA SER A 135 17.14 3.19 4.47
C SER A 135 15.66 3.21 4.07
N PHE A 136 14.85 2.37 4.71
CA PHE A 136 13.39 2.40 4.56
C PHE A 136 12.79 3.76 4.89
N PHE A 137 13.10 4.35 6.05
CA PHE A 137 12.54 5.66 6.43
C PHE A 137 13.01 6.79 5.51
N THR A 138 14.25 6.75 5.02
CA THR A 138 14.73 7.74 4.05
C THR A 138 14.04 7.60 2.70
N ALA A 139 13.87 6.37 2.20
CA ALA A 139 13.15 6.10 0.95
C ALA A 139 11.67 6.49 1.08
N PHE A 140 11.07 6.21 2.24
CA PHE A 140 9.69 6.55 2.54
C PHE A 140 9.43 8.07 2.56
N ALA A 141 10.38 8.85 3.07
CA ALA A 141 10.31 10.31 3.06
C ALA A 141 10.30 10.86 1.61
N GLY A 142 11.15 10.33 0.73
CA GLY A 142 11.15 10.68 -0.70
C GLY A 142 9.85 10.27 -1.40
N LEU A 143 9.36 9.06 -1.13
CA LEU A 143 8.12 8.53 -1.71
C LEU A 143 6.90 9.37 -1.32
N THR A 144 6.89 9.89 -0.09
CA THR A 144 5.82 10.75 0.41
C THR A 144 5.61 11.99 -0.46
N GLU A 145 6.68 12.58 -1.01
CA GLU A 145 6.57 13.75 -1.87
C GLU A 145 5.84 13.41 -3.18
N HIS A 146 6.09 12.24 -3.74
CA HIS A 146 5.34 11.73 -4.91
C HIS A 146 3.86 11.51 -4.57
N ILE A 147 3.57 10.86 -3.43
CA ILE A 147 2.20 10.59 -2.98
C ILE A 147 1.42 11.89 -2.71
N LYS A 148 2.09 12.97 -2.27
CA LYS A 148 1.45 14.29 -2.08
C LYS A 148 0.97 14.91 -3.39
N LEU A 149 1.66 14.65 -4.49
CA LEU A 149 1.32 15.21 -5.81
C LEU A 149 0.22 14.39 -6.50
N ASP A 150 -0.02 13.16 -6.05
CA ASP A 150 -1.02 12.27 -6.64
C ASP A 150 -2.45 12.62 -6.24
N ARG A 151 -3.31 12.74 -7.25
CA ARG A 151 -4.73 13.06 -7.09
C ARG A 151 -5.49 12.08 -6.19
N TYR A 152 -5.24 10.79 -6.35
CA TYR A 152 -6.02 9.74 -5.67
C TYR A 152 -5.52 9.46 -4.25
N LEU A 153 -4.22 9.56 -4.01
CA LEU A 153 -3.62 9.23 -2.70
C LEU A 153 -3.49 10.43 -1.77
N HIS A 154 -3.48 11.67 -2.29
CA HIS A 154 -3.33 12.88 -1.48
C HIS A 154 -4.28 12.94 -0.27
N PRO A 155 -5.61 12.70 -0.41
CA PRO A 155 -6.53 12.73 0.73
C PRO A 155 -6.27 11.63 1.78
N HIS A 156 -5.56 10.58 1.39
CA HIS A 156 -5.33 9.39 2.20
C HIS A 156 -3.89 9.32 2.75
N LEU A 157 -3.05 10.32 2.50
CA LEU A 157 -1.64 10.29 2.84
C LEU A 157 -1.38 10.08 4.35
N GLN A 158 -2.14 10.73 5.23
CA GLN A 158 -1.98 10.54 6.67
C GLN A 158 -2.35 9.11 7.10
N TYR A 159 -3.40 8.54 6.50
CA TYR A 159 -3.80 7.16 6.74
C TYR A 159 -2.69 6.21 6.27
N PHE A 160 -2.19 6.43 5.05
CA PHE A 160 -1.12 5.66 4.44
C PHE A 160 0.14 5.64 5.31
N MET A 161 0.60 6.81 5.77
CA MET A 161 1.74 6.93 6.68
C MET A 161 1.56 6.14 7.97
N ARG A 162 0.37 6.21 8.55
CA ARG A 162 0.09 5.53 9.81
C ARG A 162 0.06 4.01 9.64
N GLU A 163 -0.55 3.50 8.58
CA GLU A 163 -0.58 2.06 8.32
C GLU A 163 0.81 1.49 8.08
N ILE A 164 1.62 2.16 7.26
CA ILE A 164 2.97 1.67 6.94
C ILE A 164 3.86 1.64 8.20
N ARG A 165 3.82 2.69 9.03
CA ARG A 165 4.55 2.68 10.31
C ARG A 165 4.09 1.54 11.22
N SER A 166 2.78 1.28 11.28
CA SER A 166 2.24 0.16 12.08
C SER A 166 2.77 -1.19 11.60
N VAL A 167 2.83 -1.42 10.28
CA VAL A 167 3.34 -2.68 9.71
C VAL A 167 4.84 -2.84 10.03
N VAL A 168 5.62 -1.79 9.83
CA VAL A 168 7.07 -1.79 10.07
C VAL A 168 7.40 -2.03 11.54
N TYR A 169 6.67 -1.40 12.46
CA TYR A 169 6.85 -1.61 13.90
C TYR A 169 6.41 -3.01 14.32
N SER A 170 5.28 -3.51 13.80
CA SER A 170 4.84 -4.88 14.06
C SER A 170 5.89 -5.89 13.59
N GLN A 171 6.44 -5.71 12.39
CA GLN A 171 7.47 -6.59 11.83
C GLN A 171 8.75 -6.61 12.68
N PHE A 172 9.16 -5.46 13.21
CA PHE A 172 10.32 -5.40 14.09
C PHE A 172 10.05 -6.13 15.41
N LEU A 173 8.91 -5.85 16.05
CA LEU A 173 8.55 -6.40 17.35
C LEU A 173 8.23 -7.90 17.29
N GLU A 174 7.77 -8.43 16.15
CA GLU A 174 7.54 -9.87 15.99
C GLU A 174 8.83 -10.70 16.07
N SER A 175 9.98 -10.09 15.77
CA SER A 175 11.28 -10.78 15.82
C SER A 175 11.94 -10.82 17.21
N TYR A 176 11.38 -10.09 18.18
CA TYR A 176 11.96 -9.96 19.52
C TYR A 176 10.90 -10.10 20.62
N GLU A 177 11.20 -10.88 21.65
CA GLU A 177 10.35 -10.98 22.85
C GLU A 177 10.50 -9.75 23.76
N THR A 178 11.72 -9.22 23.86
CA THR A 178 12.04 -8.00 24.63
C THR A 178 13.05 -7.13 23.89
N VAL A 179 12.82 -5.82 23.83
CA VAL A 179 13.73 -4.85 23.18
C VAL A 179 13.80 -3.54 23.94
N THR A 180 14.98 -2.93 24.06
CA THR A 180 15.10 -1.57 24.62
C THR A 180 14.68 -0.49 23.62
N ILE A 181 14.02 0.56 24.09
CA ILE A 181 13.58 1.69 23.25
C ILE A 181 14.77 2.33 22.53
N GLU A 182 15.94 2.39 23.17
CA GLU A 182 17.17 2.93 22.57
C GLU A 182 17.69 2.08 21.42
N ALA A 183 17.66 0.75 21.53
CA ALA A 183 18.07 -0.15 20.46
C ALA A 183 17.13 -0.02 19.26
N MET A 184 15.82 0.06 19.53
CA MET A 184 14.80 0.32 18.52
C MET A 184 15.06 1.66 17.82
N ALA A 185 15.25 2.75 18.58
CA ALA A 185 15.56 4.08 18.07
C ALA A 185 16.81 4.09 17.18
N LYS A 186 17.86 3.39 17.60
CA LYS A 186 19.10 3.24 16.83
C LYS A 186 18.90 2.42 15.55
N ALA A 187 18.03 1.41 15.55
CA ALA A 187 17.72 0.60 14.36
C ALA A 187 16.92 1.40 13.32
N PHE A 188 15.97 2.22 13.77
CA PHE A 188 15.14 3.07 12.91
C PHE A 188 15.83 4.39 12.51
N GLY A 189 16.87 4.82 13.24
CA GLY A 189 17.56 6.08 12.98
C GLY A 189 16.80 7.31 13.47
N VAL A 190 15.96 7.15 14.49
CA VAL A 190 15.14 8.22 15.09
C VAL A 190 15.47 8.37 16.58
N THR A 191 14.94 9.41 17.22
CA THR A 191 15.10 9.65 18.66
C THR A 191 14.19 8.76 19.50
N ALA A 192 14.63 8.36 20.70
CA ALA A 192 13.84 7.54 21.62
C ALA A 192 12.50 8.20 21.98
N ASP A 193 12.49 9.51 22.21
CA ASP A 193 11.27 10.28 22.50
C ASP A 193 10.23 10.22 21.39
N PHE A 194 10.68 10.12 20.13
CA PHE A 194 9.79 10.02 18.99
C PHE A 194 9.11 8.65 18.96
N ILE A 195 9.86 7.58 19.23
CA ILE A 195 9.32 6.22 19.31
C ILE A 195 8.35 6.08 20.47
N ASP A 196 8.63 6.65 21.65
CA ASP A 196 7.73 6.59 22.81
C ASP A 196 6.34 7.20 22.48
N VAL A 197 6.33 8.37 21.82
CA VAL A 197 5.09 9.04 21.42
C VAL A 197 4.35 8.27 20.31
N GLU A 198 5.05 7.67 19.36
CA GLU A 198 4.41 6.90 18.30
C GLU A 198 3.84 5.57 18.80
N LEU A 199 4.65 4.79 19.53
CA LEU A 199 4.22 3.50 20.06
C LEU A 199 3.04 3.64 21.02
N SER A 200 3.06 4.64 21.90
CA SER A 200 1.94 4.89 22.82
C SER A 200 0.62 5.15 22.06
N ARG A 201 0.65 5.89 20.94
CA ARG A 201 -0.55 6.09 20.09
C ARG A 201 -1.01 4.80 19.42
N PHE A 202 -0.07 3.99 18.92
CA PHE A 202 -0.41 2.73 18.24
C PHE A 202 -0.93 1.65 19.21
N ILE A 203 -0.38 1.59 20.42
CA ILE A 203 -0.84 0.71 21.50
C ILE A 203 -2.23 1.16 21.98
N ALA A 204 -2.43 2.46 22.19
CA ALA A 204 -3.74 3.01 22.56
C ALA A 204 -4.81 2.75 21.47
N ALA A 205 -4.40 2.75 20.20
CA ALA A 205 -5.27 2.41 19.08
C ALA A 205 -5.49 0.89 18.90
N GLY A 206 -4.84 0.04 19.71
CA GLY A 206 -4.95 -1.42 19.64
C GLY A 206 -4.33 -2.04 18.38
N LYS A 207 -3.43 -1.32 17.69
CA LYS A 207 -2.78 -1.82 16.47
C LYS A 207 -1.49 -2.60 16.73
N LEU A 208 -0.85 -2.32 17.86
CA LEU A 208 0.36 -3.02 18.31
C LEU A 208 0.06 -3.70 19.64
N HIS A 209 0.30 -5.00 19.70
CA HIS A 209 0.19 -5.81 20.92
C HIS A 209 1.53 -5.78 21.64
N CYS A 210 1.83 -4.65 22.29
CA CYS A 210 3.11 -4.45 22.97
C CYS A 210 2.86 -3.66 24.26
N LYS A 211 3.66 -3.90 25.29
CA LYS A 211 3.67 -3.15 26.55
C LYS A 211 4.99 -2.39 26.66
N ILE A 212 4.89 -1.15 27.11
CA ILE A 212 6.05 -0.29 27.36
C ILE A 212 6.27 -0.23 28.87
N ASP A 213 7.43 -0.69 29.33
CA ASP A 213 7.92 -0.37 30.67
C ASP A 213 8.86 0.84 30.60
N LYS A 214 8.36 1.99 31.04
CA LYS A 214 9.09 3.27 31.01
C LYS A 214 10.16 3.37 32.09
N VAL A 215 10.09 2.57 33.15
CA VAL A 215 11.06 2.61 34.26
C VAL A 215 12.33 1.87 33.86
N THR A 216 12.18 0.72 33.19
CA THR A 216 13.29 -0.10 32.70
C THR A 216 13.70 0.24 31.27
N GLY A 217 12.86 0.95 30.52
CA GLY A 217 13.11 1.33 29.13
C GLY A 217 12.97 0.16 28.15
N VAL A 218 12.21 -0.88 28.54
CA VAL A 218 12.02 -2.13 27.80
C VAL A 218 10.61 -2.19 27.20
N LEU A 219 10.56 -2.68 25.97
CA LEU A 219 9.35 -3.05 25.24
C LEU A 219 9.21 -4.58 25.34
N GLU A 220 8.06 -5.02 25.84
CA GLU A 220 7.70 -6.44 25.92
C GLU A 220 6.51 -6.68 24.99
N THR A 221 6.61 -7.73 24.17
CA THR A 221 5.60 -8.07 23.15
C THR A 221 4.62 -9.12 23.67
#